data_AF-A0A524RKN7-F1
#
_entry.id   AF-A0A524RKN7-F1
#
_cell.length_a   1.000
_cell.length_b   1.000
_cell.length_c   1.000
_cell.angle_alpha   90.00
_cell.angle_beta   90.00
_cell.angle_gamma   90.00
#
_symmetry.space_group_name_H-M   'P 1'
#
loop_
_entity.id
_entity.type
_entity.pdbx_description
1 polymer ?
#
loop_
_entity_poly.entity_id
_entity_poly.type
_entity_poly.pdbx_seq_one_letter_code
_entity_poly.pdbx_strand_id
1 'polypeptide(L)'
;MKLPIKLAAVLILLTSTAGPVLAACERSQRVRPENAPCMKGGYKNKGNRHWFPKHEAWATNLCSDKGKMVVKLDIKDRKDRTLHVSSSKKKKWKGKGHLRGIYYCKDLSHKGWTFNFDTPDWFPIGGG
;
A
#
# COMPACT_ATOMS: atom_id res chain seq x y z
N MET A 1 39.38 -28.80 34.65
CA MET A 1 38.97 -27.45 34.17
C MET A 1 38.10 -27.61 32.94
N LYS A 2 36.82 -27.19 32.95
CA LYS A 2 36.05 -26.70 31.79
C LYS A 2 34.62 -26.35 32.25
N LEU A 3 34.17 -25.19 31.78
CA LEU A 3 33.11 -24.32 32.32
C LEU A 3 31.71 -24.95 32.45
N PRO A 4 30.87 -24.45 33.38
CA PRO A 4 29.47 -24.86 33.49
C PRO A 4 28.64 -24.29 32.32
N ILE A 5 27.94 -25.20 31.64
CA ILE A 5 26.99 -24.97 30.53
C ILE A 5 25.67 -24.40 31.10
N LYS A 6 25.74 -23.25 31.77
CA LYS A 6 24.58 -22.55 32.32
C LYS A 6 24.67 -21.05 32.01
N LEU A 7 24.84 -20.68 30.74
CA LEU A 7 24.84 -19.26 30.32
C LEU A 7 24.77 -19.07 28.80
N ALA A 8 24.03 -19.92 28.07
CA ALA A 8 23.94 -19.83 26.60
C ALA A 8 22.51 -19.83 26.04
N ALA A 9 21.49 -19.60 26.89
CA ALA A 9 20.09 -19.62 26.45
C ALA A 9 19.35 -18.28 26.65
N VAL A 10 20.09 -17.18 26.85
CA VAL A 10 19.50 -15.84 27.12
C VAL A 10 19.67 -14.87 25.94
N LEU A 11 20.22 -15.30 24.80
CA LEU A 11 20.48 -14.41 23.66
C LEU A 11 20.10 -15.04 22.31
N ILE A 12 18.91 -15.64 22.21
CA ILE A 12 18.27 -15.73 20.88
C ILE A 12 17.46 -14.47 20.71
N LEU A 13 18.21 -13.49 20.20
CA LEU A 13 17.82 -12.26 19.55
C LEU A 13 16.30 -12.07 19.38
N LEU A 14 15.85 -10.97 19.98
CA LEU A 14 14.91 -10.07 19.35
C LEU A 14 15.39 -9.72 17.93
N THR A 15 15.17 -10.60 16.94
CA THR A 15 15.02 -10.13 15.57
C THR A 15 13.62 -9.60 15.46
N SER A 16 13.43 -8.40 15.99
CA SER A 16 12.44 -7.47 15.47
C SER A 16 12.78 -7.27 14.00
N THR A 17 12.31 -8.17 13.15
CA THR A 17 12.07 -7.80 11.76
C THR A 17 10.93 -6.81 11.83
N ALA A 18 11.26 -5.55 12.12
CA ALA A 18 10.62 -4.45 11.47
C ALA A 18 10.77 -4.76 9.98
N GLY A 19 9.79 -5.51 9.45
CA GLY A 19 9.70 -5.81 8.04
C GLY A 19 9.87 -4.49 7.30
N PRO A 20 10.57 -4.50 6.16
CA PRO A 20 10.90 -3.28 5.44
C PRO A 20 9.62 -2.44 5.33
N VAL A 21 9.69 -1.21 5.84
CA VAL A 21 8.61 -0.21 5.80
C VAL A 21 7.90 -0.36 4.46
N LEU A 22 6.68 -0.89 4.54
CA LEU A 22 5.97 -1.57 3.46
C LEU A 22 6.22 -0.88 2.13
N ALA A 23 6.95 -1.56 1.25
CA ALA A 23 6.98 -1.24 -0.16
C ALA A 23 5.62 -1.56 -0.78
N ALA A 24 4.57 -0.87 -0.32
CA ALA A 24 3.25 -0.72 -0.94
C ALA A 24 2.91 -1.80 -1.98
N CYS A 25 2.70 -3.04 -1.54
CA CYS A 25 2.27 -4.20 -2.32
C CYS A 25 2.98 -4.56 -3.65
N GLU A 26 3.22 -5.86 -3.85
CA GLU A 26 3.62 -6.41 -5.14
C GLU A 26 2.50 -6.31 -6.18
N ARG A 27 2.82 -6.51 -7.48
CA ARG A 27 1.81 -6.47 -8.55
C ARG A 27 0.69 -7.50 -8.36
N SER A 28 0.99 -8.68 -7.83
CA SER A 28 0.02 -9.74 -7.52
C SER A 28 -0.99 -9.35 -6.43
N GLN A 29 -0.61 -8.42 -5.55
CA GLN A 29 -1.40 -7.95 -4.42
C GLN A 29 -2.20 -6.68 -4.75
N ARG A 30 -2.16 -6.22 -6.00
CA ARG A 30 -2.87 -5.01 -6.45
C ARG A 30 -4.33 -5.31 -6.70
N VAL A 31 -5.18 -4.54 -6.03
CA VAL A 31 -6.62 -4.60 -6.19
C VAL A 31 -7.06 -3.43 -7.07
N ARG A 32 -7.93 -3.71 -8.04
CA ARG A 32 -8.53 -2.63 -8.86
C ARG A 32 -9.47 -1.79 -8.01
N PRO A 33 -9.66 -0.49 -8.31
CA PRO A 33 -10.57 0.36 -7.54
C PRO A 33 -12.00 -0.19 -7.46
N GLU A 34 -12.47 -0.86 -8.51
CA GLU A 34 -13.78 -1.52 -8.58
C GLU A 34 -13.97 -2.59 -7.48
N ASN A 35 -12.88 -3.24 -7.07
CA ASN A 35 -12.87 -4.31 -6.07
C ASN A 35 -12.37 -3.80 -4.71
N ALA A 36 -12.23 -2.49 -4.54
CA ALA A 36 -11.73 -1.86 -3.33
C ALA A 36 -12.81 -0.90 -2.77
N PRO A 37 -13.77 -1.38 -1.95
CA PRO A 37 -14.89 -0.58 -1.43
C PRO A 37 -14.47 0.74 -0.77
N CYS A 38 -13.32 0.77 -0.10
CA CYS A 38 -12.79 1.97 0.56
C CYS A 38 -12.05 2.94 -0.38
N MET A 39 -11.89 2.60 -1.66
CA MET A 39 -11.16 3.39 -2.64
C MET A 39 -12.09 3.97 -3.69
N LYS A 40 -12.12 5.30 -3.79
CA LYS A 40 -12.63 5.99 -4.98
C LYS A 40 -11.47 6.62 -5.72
N GLY A 41 -11.18 6.14 -6.93
CA GLY A 41 -10.02 6.60 -7.69
C GLY A 41 -10.16 6.45 -9.19
N GLY A 42 -9.26 7.09 -9.91
CA GLY A 42 -9.20 7.00 -11.37
C GLY A 42 -8.00 7.77 -11.92
N TYR A 43 -7.78 7.66 -13.22
CA TYR A 43 -6.72 8.39 -13.90
C TYR A 43 -7.12 8.83 -15.30
N LYS A 44 -6.38 9.80 -15.82
CA LYS A 44 -6.47 10.28 -17.20
C LYS A 44 -5.06 10.46 -17.74
N ASN A 45 -4.82 9.97 -18.95
CA ASN A 45 -3.62 10.30 -19.70
C ASN A 45 -3.89 11.58 -20.49
N LYS A 46 -2.94 12.51 -20.45
CA LYS A 46 -3.00 13.83 -21.09
C LYS A 46 -1.79 14.00 -22.01
N GLY A 47 -1.92 14.89 -22.99
CA GLY A 47 -0.86 15.15 -23.96
C GLY A 47 -0.71 14.04 -24.99
N ASN A 48 0.19 14.26 -25.95
CA ASN A 48 0.45 13.31 -27.02
C ASN A 48 1.20 12.09 -26.45
N ARG A 49 0.65 10.88 -26.66
CA ARG A 49 1.18 9.61 -26.17
C ARG A 49 2.65 9.38 -26.53
N HIS A 50 3.07 9.85 -27.71
CA HIS A 50 4.40 9.56 -28.25
C HIS A 50 5.43 10.62 -27.84
N TRP A 51 5.05 11.90 -27.83
CA TRP A 51 6.01 13.01 -27.69
C TRP A 51 6.08 13.59 -26.27
N PHE A 52 4.94 13.73 -25.60
CA PHE A 52 4.87 14.35 -24.26
C PHE A 52 3.77 13.71 -23.41
N PRO A 53 3.88 12.41 -23.09
CA PRO A 53 2.87 11.74 -22.29
C PRO A 53 2.87 12.36 -20.89
N LYS A 54 1.71 12.85 -20.48
CA LYS A 54 1.43 13.31 -19.13
C LYS A 54 0.31 12.46 -18.56
N HIS A 55 0.24 12.40 -17.24
CA HIS A 55 -0.86 11.75 -16.57
C HIS A 55 -1.37 12.60 -15.42
N GLU A 56 -2.65 12.38 -15.11
CA GLU A 56 -3.31 12.86 -13.91
C GLU A 56 -4.04 11.69 -13.28
N ALA A 57 -3.65 11.31 -12.07
CA ALA A 57 -4.34 10.33 -11.24
C ALA A 57 -5.01 11.02 -10.05
N TRP A 58 -6.02 10.39 -9.50
CA TRP A 58 -6.60 10.80 -8.24
C TRP A 58 -7.12 9.60 -7.45
N ALA A 59 -7.07 9.71 -6.13
CA ALA A 59 -7.60 8.73 -5.21
C ALA A 59 -8.18 9.41 -3.97
N THR A 60 -9.18 8.78 -3.38
CA THR A 60 -9.91 9.22 -2.20
C THR A 60 -10.12 8.03 -1.30
N ASN A 61 -9.79 8.15 -0.02
CA ASN A 61 -10.07 7.12 0.97
C ASN A 61 -11.46 7.34 1.54
N LEU A 62 -12.43 6.50 1.16
CA LEU A 62 -13.80 6.57 1.68
C LEU A 62 -13.87 6.13 3.15
N CYS A 63 -12.90 5.33 3.60
CA CYS A 63 -12.78 4.81 4.96
C CYS A 63 -11.63 5.52 5.71
N SER A 64 -11.52 6.84 5.56
CA SER A 64 -10.41 7.60 6.17
C SER A 64 -10.47 7.69 7.69
N ASP A 65 -11.66 7.51 8.26
CA ASP A 65 -11.88 7.32 9.70
C ASP A 65 -11.23 6.02 10.19
N LYS A 66 -11.12 5.02 9.32
CA LYS A 66 -10.56 3.71 9.64
C LYS A 66 -9.03 3.64 9.51
N GLY A 67 -8.42 4.49 8.68
CA GLY A 67 -6.97 4.49 8.54
C GLY A 67 -6.46 5.12 7.25
N LYS A 68 -5.23 4.76 6.89
CA LYS A 68 -4.57 5.26 5.68
C LYS A 68 -4.63 4.20 4.61
N MET A 69 -4.98 4.62 3.40
CA MET A 69 -4.97 3.78 2.21
C MET A 69 -3.66 3.97 1.43
N VAL A 70 -3.11 2.88 0.91
CA VAL A 70 -1.96 2.89 0.00
C VAL A 70 -2.43 2.63 -1.43
N VAL A 71 -2.07 3.52 -2.34
CA VAL A 71 -2.43 3.45 -3.75
C VAL A 71 -1.17 3.40 -4.62
N LYS A 72 -1.11 2.45 -5.55
CA LYS A 72 -0.07 2.35 -6.56
C LYS A 72 -0.52 2.91 -7.89
N LEU A 73 0.31 3.76 -8.47
CA LEU A 73 0.19 4.23 -9.84
C LEU A 73 1.14 3.42 -10.72
N ASP A 74 0.58 2.67 -11.66
CA ASP A 74 1.37 1.94 -12.65
C ASP A 74 1.66 2.84 -13.84
N ILE A 75 2.92 3.25 -13.99
CA ILE A 75 3.37 4.17 -15.03
C ILE A 75 4.22 3.40 -16.04
N LYS A 76 3.82 3.42 -17.31
CA LYS A 76 4.55 2.80 -18.41
C LYS A 76 5.99 3.32 -18.46
N ASP A 77 6.94 2.40 -18.61
CA ASP A 77 8.38 2.65 -18.78
C ASP A 77 9.00 3.47 -17.61
N ARG A 78 8.36 3.47 -16.44
CA ARG A 78 8.84 4.16 -15.24
C ARG A 78 8.57 3.33 -13.99
N LYS A 79 9.24 3.71 -12.89
CA LYS A 79 8.94 3.13 -11.57
C LYS A 79 7.52 3.50 -11.14
N ASP A 80 6.81 2.51 -10.64
CA ASP A 80 5.47 2.70 -10.08
C ASP A 80 5.53 3.67 -8.90
N ARG A 81 4.52 4.51 -8.79
CA ARG A 81 4.46 5.51 -7.72
C ARG A 81 3.54 5.05 -6.61
N THR A 82 3.96 5.22 -5.36
CA THR A 82 3.11 5.01 -4.20
C THR A 82 2.47 6.32 -3.75
N LEU A 83 1.18 6.30 -3.44
CA LEU A 83 0.43 7.39 -2.83
C LEU A 83 -0.18 6.90 -1.52
N HIS A 84 0.13 7.59 -0.42
CA HIS A 84 -0.54 7.38 0.85
C HIS A 84 -1.70 8.37 0.96
N VAL A 85 -2.91 7.85 1.11
CA VAL A 85 -4.18 8.59 1.14
C VAL A 85 -4.81 8.40 2.52
N SER A 86 -4.56 9.36 3.41
CA SER A 86 -5.02 9.33 4.80
C SER A 86 -6.35 10.04 5.05
N SER A 87 -6.93 10.68 4.04
CA SER A 87 -8.12 11.54 4.20
C SER A 87 -9.19 11.20 3.17
N SER A 88 -10.43 11.55 3.49
CA SER A 88 -11.58 11.57 2.56
C SER A 88 -11.50 12.67 1.50
N LYS A 89 -10.51 13.56 1.56
CA LYS A 89 -10.24 14.54 0.50
C LYS A 89 -9.60 13.86 -0.71
N LYS A 90 -10.06 14.23 -1.92
CA LYS A 90 -9.49 13.76 -3.18
C LYS A 90 -8.02 14.19 -3.29
N LYS A 91 -7.10 13.23 -3.25
CA LYS A 91 -5.68 13.45 -3.50
C LYS A 91 -5.39 13.29 -4.98
N LYS A 92 -4.95 14.35 -5.64
CA LYS A 92 -4.58 14.36 -7.06
C LYS A 92 -3.07 14.23 -7.22
N TRP A 93 -2.66 13.57 -8.29
CA TRP A 93 -1.27 13.43 -8.67
C TRP A 93 -1.09 13.69 -10.17
N LYS A 94 -0.07 14.45 -10.55
CA LYS A 94 0.27 14.73 -11.96
C LYS A 94 1.73 14.40 -12.21
N GLY A 95 2.04 13.94 -13.42
CA GLY A 95 3.41 13.60 -13.77
C GLY A 95 3.63 13.35 -15.26
N LYS A 96 4.88 13.07 -15.61
CA LYS A 96 5.28 12.61 -16.95
C LYS A 96 5.13 11.08 -17.04
N GLY A 97 4.82 10.60 -18.23
CA GLY A 97 4.59 9.19 -18.52
C GLY A 97 3.12 8.83 -18.63
N HIS A 98 2.86 7.64 -19.15
CA HIS A 98 1.53 7.12 -19.43
C HIS A 98 1.10 6.17 -18.30
N LEU A 99 -0.02 6.46 -17.64
CA LEU A 99 -0.59 5.55 -16.66
C LEU A 99 -1.27 4.36 -17.34
N ARG A 100 -0.95 3.17 -16.85
CA ARG A 100 -1.61 1.90 -17.21
C ARG A 100 -2.71 1.53 -16.24
N GLY A 101 -2.60 2.00 -14.99
CA GLY A 101 -3.57 1.68 -13.97
C GLY A 101 -3.33 2.43 -12.66
N ILE A 102 -4.36 2.43 -11.85
CA ILE A 102 -4.34 2.86 -10.46
C ILE A 102 -4.85 1.71 -9.62
N TYR A 103 -4.13 1.35 -8.57
CA TYR A 103 -4.40 0.14 -7.80
C TYR A 103 -4.40 0.45 -6.32
N TYR A 104 -5.32 -0.17 -5.60
CA TYR A 104 -5.27 -0.26 -4.16
C TYR A 104 -4.23 -1.32 -3.77
N CYS A 105 -3.43 -1.00 -2.75
CA CYS A 105 -2.58 -1.98 -2.07
C CYS A 105 -3.20 -2.30 -0.72
N LYS A 106 -3.33 -3.60 -0.41
CA LYS A 106 -3.82 -4.16 0.85
C LYS A 106 -2.86 -3.88 2.03
N ASP A 107 -2.56 -2.61 2.22
CA ASP A 107 -1.85 -2.07 3.36
C ASP A 107 -2.73 -0.96 3.94
N LEU A 108 -3.73 -1.39 4.73
CA LEU A 108 -4.23 -0.54 5.79
C LEU A 108 -3.53 -0.99 7.07
N SER A 109 -2.25 -0.64 7.24
CA SER A 109 -1.60 -0.76 8.53
C SER A 109 -2.31 0.15 9.55
N HIS A 110 -3.35 -0.36 10.20
CA HIS A 110 -3.71 0.07 11.55
C HIS A 110 -2.99 -0.87 12.51
N LYS A 111 -2.34 -0.34 13.55
CA LYS A 111 -1.49 -1.13 14.46
C LYS A 111 -2.28 -2.35 14.99
N GLY A 112 -1.94 -3.55 14.53
CA GLY A 112 -2.57 -4.80 14.96
C GLY A 112 -3.89 -5.18 14.29
N TRP A 113 -4.31 -4.52 13.19
CA TRP A 113 -5.56 -4.86 12.49
C TRP A 113 -5.36 -4.91 10.96
N THR A 114 -5.97 -5.90 10.31
CA THR A 114 -6.07 -6.08 8.85
C THR A 114 -7.52 -5.85 8.42
N PHE A 115 -7.74 -5.14 7.32
CA PHE A 115 -9.08 -4.91 6.79
C PHE A 115 -9.45 -6.02 5.82
N ASN A 116 -10.60 -6.65 6.05
CA ASN A 116 -11.18 -7.58 5.10
C ASN A 116 -11.96 -6.79 4.04
N PHE A 117 -11.75 -7.15 2.79
CA PHE A 117 -12.39 -6.49 1.66
C PHE A 117 -13.66 -7.21 1.21
N ASP A 118 -13.82 -8.49 1.59
CA ASP A 118 -15.02 -9.28 1.31
C ASP A 118 -16.16 -8.94 2.28
N THR A 119 -15.80 -8.61 3.52
CA THR A 119 -16.68 -8.03 4.55
C THR A 119 -15.99 -6.76 5.02
N PRO A 120 -16.48 -5.54 4.72
CA PRO A 120 -15.76 -4.27 4.94
C PRO A 120 -15.55 -3.93 6.43
N ASP A 121 -14.76 -4.76 7.11
CA ASP A 121 -14.56 -4.86 8.55
C ASP A 121 -13.07 -5.06 8.86
N TRP A 122 -12.69 -4.73 10.09
CA TRP A 122 -11.34 -4.92 10.60
C TRP A 122 -11.21 -6.21 11.41
N PHE A 123 -10.13 -6.94 11.18
CA PHE A 123 -9.75 -8.15 11.91
C PHE A 123 -8.41 -7.94 12.60
N PRO A 124 -8.19 -8.43 13.82
CA PRO A 124 -6.89 -8.30 14.47
C PRO A 124 -5.83 -9.16 13.76
N ILE A 125 -4.61 -8.63 13.64
CA ILE A 125 -3.44 -9.37 13.13
C ILE A 125 -2.87 -10.16 14.31
N GLY A 126 -3.34 -11.40 14.48
CA GLY A 126 -2.88 -12.33 15.51
C GLY A 126 -3.85 -12.47 16.68
N GLY A 127 -4.75 -13.43 16.58
CA GLY A 127 -5.70 -13.78 17.65
C GLY A 127 -6.46 -15.04 17.29
N GLY A 128 -5.76 -16.17 17.34
CA GLY A 128 -6.30 -17.53 17.45
C GLY A 128 -5.67 -18.18 18.66
#